data_AF-A0A9P4TJ37-F1
#
_entry.id   AF-A0A9P4TJ37-F1
#
_cell.length_a   1.000
_cell.length_b   1.000
_cell.length_c   1.000
_cell.angle_alpha   90.00
_cell.angle_beta   90.00
_cell.angle_gamma   90.00
#
_symmetry.space_group_name_H-M   'P 1'
#
loop_
_entity.id
_entity.type
_entity.pdbx_description
1 polymer ?
#
loop_
_entity_poly.entity_id
_entity_poly.type
_entity_poly.pdbx_seq_one_letter_code
_entity_poly.pdbx_strand_id
1 'polypeptide(L)'
;MPKVARQDPKLDIKSYHPYRRSYNHTNASMAGFQVLQYRSYQRDVFIYHIRTDLLPLPMVRRALQTQKEYRDKLTGFDPIRSILVVEGDEVPPGSIEAAYMPGVGLRGQGSALGIRSDQESGKVEWLIFNRAIHEDFLNQIVCTDGHWSLLPNVDSGDSSKVFDLVGYAEKGLATRTVRGANREHRGWHDSLCNAKEGKARLILTWKGYLRDLKADQEWRRRSRTIESDDTAE
;
A
#
# COMPACT_ATOMS: atom_id res chain seq x y z
N MET A 1 -9.42 1.27 -47.02
CA MET A 1 -8.38 1.83 -46.13
C MET A 1 -7.55 0.69 -45.56
N PRO A 2 -6.22 0.65 -45.78
CA PRO A 2 -5.38 -0.46 -45.35
C PRO A 2 -5.05 -0.36 -43.86
N LYS A 3 -5.06 -1.49 -43.16
CA LYS A 3 -4.66 -1.61 -41.75
C LYS A 3 -3.13 -1.49 -41.65
N VAL A 4 -2.65 -0.43 -41.02
CA VAL A 4 -1.24 -0.26 -40.69
C VAL A 4 -0.92 -1.15 -39.49
N ALA A 5 -0.19 -2.23 -39.73
CA ALA A 5 0.36 -3.07 -38.67
C ALA A 5 1.44 -2.28 -37.93
N ARG A 6 1.27 -2.10 -36.62
CA ARG A 6 2.28 -1.52 -35.74
C ARG A 6 3.52 -2.42 -35.75
N GLN A 7 4.65 -1.89 -36.23
CA GLN A 7 5.95 -2.50 -36.04
C GLN A 7 6.46 -2.09 -34.66
N ASP A 8 6.57 -3.06 -33.76
CA ASP A 8 7.24 -2.86 -32.48
C ASP A 8 8.73 -2.60 -32.74
N PRO A 9 9.31 -1.48 -32.24
CA PRO A 9 10.74 -1.25 -32.36
C PRO A 9 11.49 -2.34 -31.58
N LYS A 10 12.40 -3.03 -32.27
CA LYS A 10 13.37 -3.95 -31.65
C LYS A 10 14.32 -3.12 -30.78
N LEU A 11 13.92 -2.89 -29.54
CA LEU A 11 14.81 -2.37 -28.51
C LEU A 11 15.89 -3.41 -28.23
N ASP A 12 17.15 -2.98 -28.29
CA ASP A 12 18.32 -3.76 -27.89
C ASP A 12 18.27 -3.96 -26.37
N ILE A 13 17.65 -5.06 -25.94
CA ILE A 13 17.47 -5.44 -24.54
C ILE A 13 18.85 -5.85 -24.02
N LYS A 14 19.64 -4.87 -23.55
CA LYS A 14 20.68 -5.15 -22.56
C LYS A 14 20.03 -5.98 -21.47
N SER A 15 20.51 -7.21 -21.33
CA SER A 15 19.94 -8.27 -20.50
C SER A 15 19.75 -7.79 -19.06
N TYR A 16 18.56 -7.28 -18.76
CA TYR A 16 18.09 -7.15 -17.40
C TYR A 16 18.01 -8.56 -16.85
N HIS A 17 19.02 -8.97 -16.08
CA HIS A 17 18.91 -10.13 -15.23
C HIS A 17 18.03 -9.71 -14.06
N PRO A 18 16.73 -10.09 -14.02
CA PRO A 18 15.99 -9.93 -12.79
C PRO A 18 16.77 -10.72 -11.75
N TYR A 19 17.15 -10.05 -10.65
CA TYR A 19 17.80 -10.68 -9.51
C TYR A 19 17.16 -12.05 -9.28
N ARG A 20 17.91 -13.11 -9.55
CA ARG A 20 17.51 -14.50 -9.34
C ARG A 20 17.55 -14.77 -7.84
N ARG A 21 16.78 -14.01 -7.06
CA ARG A 21 16.53 -14.34 -5.67
C ARG A 21 15.73 -15.63 -5.71
N SER A 22 16.35 -16.70 -5.24
CA SER A 22 15.69 -17.98 -4.95
C SER A 22 14.43 -17.68 -4.12
N TYR A 23 13.28 -17.73 -4.78
CA TYR A 23 11.99 -17.45 -4.17
C TYR A 23 11.64 -18.62 -3.27
N ASN A 24 11.80 -18.43 -1.96
CA ASN A 24 11.17 -19.33 -1.01
C ASN A 24 9.67 -19.07 -1.08
N HIS A 25 8.96 -19.94 -1.79
CA HIS A 25 7.49 -20.05 -1.79
C HIS A 25 6.92 -20.46 -0.43
N THR A 26 7.61 -20.16 0.67
CA THR A 26 7.02 -20.28 1.98
C THR A 26 5.82 -19.36 1.99
N ASN A 27 4.64 -19.95 2.18
CA ASN A 27 3.39 -19.28 2.54
C ASN A 27 3.58 -18.58 3.88
N ALA A 28 4.55 -17.66 3.97
CA ALA A 28 4.80 -16.86 5.14
C ALA A 28 3.56 -15.97 5.26
N SER A 29 2.68 -16.37 6.16
CA SER A 29 1.58 -15.56 6.64
C SER A 29 2.20 -14.22 7.07
N MET A 30 2.01 -13.18 6.28
CA MET A 30 2.47 -11.84 6.60
C MET A 30 1.39 -11.24 7.48
N ALA A 31 1.65 -11.03 8.78
CA ALA A 31 0.64 -10.55 9.72
C ALA A 31 -0.68 -11.36 9.71
N GLY A 32 -0.63 -12.67 9.40
CA GLY A 32 -1.81 -13.53 9.23
C GLY A 32 -2.59 -13.34 7.92
N PHE A 33 -2.12 -12.50 7.00
CA PHE A 33 -2.67 -12.36 5.64
C PHE A 33 -1.89 -13.28 4.70
N GLN A 34 -2.58 -14.26 4.14
CA GLN A 34 -1.98 -15.21 3.20
C GLN A 34 -2.36 -14.81 1.77
N VAL A 35 -1.37 -14.39 0.99
CA VAL A 35 -1.54 -14.03 -0.42
C VAL A 35 -1.70 -15.30 -1.27
N LEU A 36 -2.62 -15.28 -2.24
CA LEU A 36 -2.78 -16.35 -3.23
C LEU A 36 -1.51 -16.53 -4.05
N GLN A 37 -1.23 -17.77 -4.44
CA GLN A 37 -0.17 -18.04 -5.41
C GLN A 37 -0.47 -17.36 -6.75
N TYR A 38 0.56 -16.79 -7.38
CA TYR A 38 0.42 -16.03 -8.62
C TYR A 38 -0.33 -16.77 -9.74
N ARG A 39 -0.06 -18.07 -9.92
CA ARG A 39 -0.75 -18.92 -10.92
C ARG A 39 -2.28 -18.94 -10.75
N SER A 40 -2.74 -18.79 -9.51
CA SER A 40 -4.16 -18.81 -9.14
C SER A 40 -4.78 -17.41 -9.11
N TYR A 41 -3.97 -16.36 -9.02
CA TYR A 41 -4.44 -14.98 -9.09
C TYR A 41 -4.69 -14.59 -10.56
N GLN A 42 -5.97 -14.38 -10.92
CA GLN A 42 -6.45 -14.18 -12.30
C GLN A 42 -7.20 -12.86 -12.48
N ARG A 43 -7.21 -12.00 -11.45
CA ARG A 43 -7.89 -10.70 -11.50
C ARG A 43 -6.90 -9.64 -11.91
N ASP A 44 -7.40 -8.63 -12.59
CA ASP A 44 -6.57 -7.50 -13.01
C ASP A 44 -6.14 -6.66 -11.82
N VAL A 45 -5.03 -5.97 -11.99
CA VAL A 45 -4.57 -4.95 -11.04
C VAL A 45 -5.05 -3.61 -11.57
N PHE A 46 -5.87 -2.92 -10.78
CA PHE A 46 -6.38 -1.59 -11.16
C PHE A 46 -5.35 -0.54 -10.80
N ILE A 47 -5.05 0.36 -11.73
CA ILE A 47 -4.07 1.43 -11.54
C ILE A 47 -4.82 2.75 -11.37
N TYR A 48 -4.55 3.43 -10.26
CA TYR A 48 -5.17 4.68 -9.89
C TYR A 48 -4.14 5.81 -9.80
N HIS A 49 -4.55 7.02 -10.16
CA HIS A 49 -3.90 8.25 -9.71
C HIS A 49 -4.63 8.79 -8.47
N ILE A 50 -3.88 8.96 -7.39
CA ILE A 50 -4.34 9.62 -6.16
C ILE A 50 -3.96 11.09 -6.25
N ARG A 51 -4.97 11.96 -6.27
CA ARG A 51 -4.83 13.42 -6.34
C ARG A 51 -4.44 14.01 -4.99
N THR A 52 -3.14 14.07 -4.74
CA THR A 52 -2.57 14.55 -3.47
C THR A 52 -2.60 16.07 -3.31
N ASP A 53 -2.81 16.80 -4.40
CA ASP A 53 -3.16 18.22 -4.44
C ASP A 53 -4.53 18.49 -3.81
N LEU A 54 -5.50 17.58 -3.98
CA LEU A 54 -6.82 17.68 -3.37
C LEU A 54 -6.84 17.18 -1.94
N LEU A 55 -6.30 15.98 -1.70
CA LEU A 55 -6.30 15.35 -0.38
C LEU A 55 -4.89 14.87 -0.04
N PRO A 56 -4.21 15.51 0.93
CA PRO A 56 -2.86 15.13 1.32
C PRO A 56 -2.77 13.64 1.67
N LEU A 57 -1.70 12.99 1.24
CA LEU A 57 -1.52 11.55 1.43
C LEU A 57 -1.73 11.04 2.88
N PRO A 58 -1.31 11.76 3.94
CA PRO A 58 -1.64 11.37 5.32
C PRO A 58 -3.15 11.25 5.58
N MET A 59 -3.97 12.11 4.97
CA MET A 59 -5.42 12.08 5.09
C MET A 59 -6.02 10.93 4.28
N VAL A 60 -5.53 10.69 3.06
CA VAL A 60 -5.93 9.52 2.23
C VAL A 60 -5.69 8.21 3.00
N ARG A 61 -4.48 8.04 3.57
CA ARG A 61 -4.14 6.89 4.41
C ARG A 61 -5.11 6.74 5.57
N ARG A 62 -5.41 7.84 6.28
CA ARG A 62 -6.33 7.82 7.41
C ARG A 62 -7.74 7.39 6.97
N ALA A 63 -8.26 7.91 5.86
CA ALA A 63 -9.57 7.52 5.34
C ALA A 63 -9.62 6.02 4.99
N LEU A 64 -8.57 5.50 4.36
CA LEU A 64 -8.45 4.06 4.06
C LEU A 64 -8.35 3.21 5.33
N GLN A 65 -7.63 3.68 6.35
CA GLN A 65 -7.46 3.00 7.63
C GLN A 65 -8.72 3.00 8.49
N THR A 66 -9.65 3.94 8.26
CA THR A 66 -10.95 3.93 8.94
C THR A 66 -11.92 2.87 8.41
N GLN A 67 -11.61 2.22 7.29
CA GLN A 67 -12.43 1.14 6.77
C GLN A 67 -12.43 -0.05 7.73
N LYS A 68 -13.60 -0.66 7.95
CA LYS A 68 -13.76 -1.82 8.85
C LYS A 68 -12.93 -3.01 8.38
N GLU A 69 -12.69 -3.10 7.08
CA GLU A 69 -11.93 -4.16 6.42
C GLU A 69 -10.43 -3.94 6.53
N TYR A 70 -9.97 -2.73 6.87
CA TYR A 70 -8.54 -2.45 7.02
C TYR A 70 -7.94 -3.37 8.08
N ARG A 71 -6.81 -3.96 7.73
CA ARG A 71 -6.11 -4.94 8.56
C ARG A 71 -4.74 -4.44 8.97
N ASP A 72 -3.91 -4.12 7.99
CA ASP A 72 -2.50 -3.86 8.25
C ASP A 72 -1.84 -3.04 7.13
N LYS A 73 -0.59 -2.66 7.37
CA LYS A 73 0.26 -1.90 6.47
C LYS A 73 1.62 -2.55 6.31
N LEU A 74 1.97 -2.87 5.07
CA LEU A 74 3.24 -3.49 4.70
C LEU A 74 4.04 -2.56 3.78
N THR A 75 5.32 -2.84 3.63
CA THR A 75 6.20 -2.12 2.70
C THR A 75 6.86 -3.13 1.76
N GLY A 76 6.61 -2.97 0.47
CA GLY A 76 7.19 -3.76 -0.62
C GLY A 76 8.17 -2.94 -1.47
N PHE A 77 8.74 -3.57 -2.48
CA PHE A 77 9.53 -2.88 -3.50
C PHE A 77 8.61 -2.30 -4.59
N ASP A 78 9.02 -1.22 -5.24
CA ASP A 78 8.32 -0.70 -6.43
C ASP A 78 8.63 -1.59 -7.65
N PRO A 79 7.64 -2.31 -8.20
CA PRO A 79 7.86 -3.26 -9.29
C PRO A 79 8.10 -2.61 -10.65
N ILE A 80 7.75 -1.35 -10.82
CA ILE A 80 7.79 -0.64 -12.10
C ILE A 80 8.79 0.53 -12.10
N ARG A 81 9.55 0.71 -11.01
CA ARG A 81 10.61 1.72 -10.89
C ARG A 81 11.57 1.78 -12.09
N SER A 82 11.88 0.62 -12.70
CA SER A 82 12.83 0.52 -13.81
C SER A 82 12.18 0.41 -15.19
N ILE A 83 10.85 0.51 -15.26
CA ILE A 83 10.12 0.51 -16.53
C ILE A 83 10.13 1.93 -17.07
N LEU A 84 10.49 2.08 -18.34
CA LEU A 84 10.40 3.36 -19.02
C LEU A 84 8.92 3.71 -19.18
N VAL A 85 8.52 4.83 -18.59
CA VAL A 85 7.19 5.41 -18.79
C VAL A 85 7.09 5.86 -20.25
N VAL A 86 6.02 5.46 -20.92
CA VAL A 86 5.75 5.88 -22.30
C VAL A 86 5.28 7.34 -22.25
N GLU A 87 5.69 8.15 -23.24
CA GLU A 87 5.23 9.53 -23.34
C GLU A 87 3.69 9.59 -23.39
N GLY A 88 3.08 10.38 -22.50
CA GLY A 88 1.63 10.48 -22.31
C GLY A 88 1.04 9.55 -21.25
N ASP A 89 1.85 8.65 -20.67
CA ASP A 89 1.48 7.76 -19.56
C ASP A 89 2.11 8.23 -18.23
N GLU A 90 2.52 9.50 -18.16
CA GLU A 90 3.12 10.06 -16.95
C GLU A 90 2.08 10.33 -15.86
N VAL A 91 2.48 10.10 -14.61
CA VAL A 91 1.69 10.52 -13.45
C VAL A 91 1.64 12.05 -13.43
N PRO A 92 0.43 12.68 -13.45
CA PRO A 92 0.31 14.13 -13.46
C PRO A 92 0.93 14.79 -12.22
N PRO A 93 1.39 16.05 -12.31
CA PRO A 93 1.83 16.81 -11.15
C PRO A 93 0.75 16.87 -10.06
N GLY A 94 1.14 16.72 -8.79
CA GLY A 94 0.18 16.68 -7.68
C GLY A 94 -0.55 15.34 -7.52
N SER A 95 -0.28 14.36 -8.39
CA SER A 95 -0.79 12.99 -8.25
C SER A 95 0.30 12.00 -7.88
N ILE A 96 -0.10 10.89 -7.26
CA ILE A 96 0.75 9.71 -7.08
C ILE A 96 0.03 8.48 -7.58
N GLU A 97 0.76 7.45 -7.97
CA GLU A 97 0.15 6.23 -8.48
C GLU A 97 -0.12 5.22 -7.36
N ALA A 98 -1.21 4.46 -7.50
CA ALA A 98 -1.55 3.35 -6.64
C ALA A 98 -2.08 2.15 -7.43
N ALA A 99 -1.77 0.95 -6.96
CA ALA A 99 -2.20 -0.31 -7.55
C ALA A 99 -3.13 -1.05 -6.60
N TYR A 100 -4.36 -1.31 -7.04
CA TYR A 100 -5.36 -2.07 -6.28
C TYR A 100 -5.46 -3.51 -6.79
N MET A 101 -5.32 -4.46 -5.87
CA MET A 101 -5.35 -5.90 -6.12
C MET A 101 -6.55 -6.53 -5.40
N PRO A 102 -7.71 -6.71 -6.06
CA PRO A 102 -8.89 -7.33 -5.46
C PRO A 102 -8.68 -8.85 -5.29
N GLY A 103 -9.24 -9.45 -4.24
CA GLY A 103 -9.25 -10.91 -4.06
C GLY A 103 -7.87 -11.56 -4.01
N VAL A 104 -6.87 -10.83 -3.54
CA VAL A 104 -5.47 -11.28 -3.54
C VAL A 104 -5.13 -12.20 -2.36
N GLY A 105 -5.97 -12.22 -1.32
CA GLY A 105 -5.83 -13.12 -0.17
C GLY A 105 -6.41 -14.51 -0.43
N LEU A 106 -6.09 -15.45 0.47
CA LEU A 106 -6.44 -16.87 0.38
C LEU A 106 -7.93 -17.07 0.06
N ARG A 107 -8.24 -18.06 -0.78
CA ARG A 107 -9.59 -18.35 -1.30
C ARG A 107 -10.21 -17.19 -2.11
N GLY A 108 -9.41 -16.23 -2.58
CA GLY A 108 -9.89 -15.11 -3.38
C GLY A 108 -10.55 -14.01 -2.56
N GLN A 109 -10.31 -13.99 -1.25
CA GLN A 109 -10.82 -12.99 -0.32
C GLN A 109 -9.79 -11.90 -0.05
N GLY A 110 -10.20 -10.80 0.56
CA GLY A 110 -9.31 -9.68 0.85
C GLY A 110 -8.94 -8.85 -0.37
N SER A 111 -8.21 -7.78 -0.11
CA SER A 111 -7.63 -6.94 -1.16
C SER A 111 -6.40 -6.23 -0.62
N ALA A 112 -5.60 -5.67 -1.53
CA ALA A 112 -4.45 -4.86 -1.16
C ALA A 112 -4.40 -3.61 -2.06
N LEU A 113 -4.05 -2.47 -1.47
CA LEU A 113 -3.81 -1.21 -2.19
C LEU A 113 -2.36 -0.79 -1.98
N GLY A 114 -1.55 -0.81 -3.03
CA GLY A 114 -0.15 -0.41 -3.02
C GLY A 114 0.00 1.03 -3.46
N ILE A 115 0.50 1.90 -2.58
CA ILE A 115 0.70 3.33 -2.85
C ILE A 115 2.18 3.61 -3.11
N ARG A 116 2.50 4.25 -4.23
CA ARG A 116 3.86 4.68 -4.61
C ARG A 116 4.14 6.09 -4.09
N SER A 117 4.25 6.25 -2.77
CA SER A 117 4.37 7.58 -2.15
C SER A 117 5.71 8.29 -2.34
N ASP A 118 6.75 7.54 -2.70
CA ASP A 118 8.11 8.05 -2.86
C ASP A 118 8.81 7.25 -3.98
N GLN A 119 8.79 7.82 -5.18
CA GLN A 119 9.40 7.22 -6.38
C GLN A 119 10.92 7.04 -6.23
N GLU A 120 11.59 7.88 -5.44
CA GLU A 120 13.04 7.80 -5.23
C GLU A 120 13.42 6.62 -4.34
N SER A 121 12.62 6.36 -3.30
CA SER A 121 12.84 5.23 -2.39
C SER A 121 12.74 3.86 -3.08
N GLY A 122 11.98 3.78 -4.17
CA GLY A 122 11.63 2.52 -4.82
C GLY A 122 10.84 1.57 -3.93
N LYS A 123 9.97 2.12 -3.07
CA LYS A 123 9.13 1.36 -2.15
C LYS A 123 7.66 1.61 -2.43
N VAL A 124 6.86 0.58 -2.15
CA VAL A 124 5.39 0.64 -2.19
C VAL A 124 4.88 0.42 -0.78
N GLU A 125 3.97 1.27 -0.34
CA GLU A 125 3.23 1.06 0.90
C GLU A 125 1.94 0.29 0.60
N TRP A 126 1.84 -0.93 1.09
CA TRP A 126 0.68 -1.80 0.90
C TRP A 126 -0.28 -1.67 2.07
N LEU A 127 -1.51 -1.25 1.81
CA LEU A 127 -2.61 -1.31 2.76
C LEU A 127 -3.39 -2.60 2.50
N ILE A 128 -3.55 -3.42 3.54
CA ILE A 128 -4.13 -4.76 3.45
C ILE A 128 -5.53 -4.74 4.03
N PHE A 129 -6.46 -5.38 3.33
CA PHE A 129 -7.86 -5.44 3.72
C PHE A 129 -8.36 -6.89 3.76
N ASN A 130 -9.13 -7.22 4.80
CA ASN A 130 -9.69 -8.56 5.00
C ASN A 130 -10.77 -8.92 3.96
N ARG A 131 -11.36 -7.92 3.31
CA ARG A 131 -12.29 -8.08 2.18
C ARG A 131 -11.86 -7.17 1.04
N ALA A 132 -12.48 -7.34 -0.13
CA ALA A 132 -12.40 -6.31 -1.15
C ALA A 132 -12.93 -5.02 -0.53
N ILE A 133 -12.14 -3.96 -0.58
CA ILE A 133 -12.71 -2.62 -0.45
C ILE A 133 -13.70 -2.52 -1.61
N HIS A 134 -14.95 -2.17 -1.33
CA HIS A 134 -15.93 -1.96 -2.40
C HIS A 134 -15.28 -1.06 -3.45
N GLU A 135 -15.29 -1.48 -4.73
CA GLU A 135 -14.76 -0.63 -5.82
C GLU A 135 -15.44 0.75 -5.78
N ASP A 136 -16.70 0.77 -5.32
CA ASP A 136 -17.45 1.98 -5.01
C ASP A 136 -16.73 2.88 -4.01
N PHE A 137 -16.12 2.35 -2.94
CA PHE A 137 -15.50 3.20 -1.91
C PHE A 137 -14.36 4.05 -2.48
N LEU A 138 -13.44 3.47 -3.26
CA LEU A 138 -12.37 4.26 -3.89
C LEU A 138 -12.94 5.29 -4.85
N ASN A 139 -14.01 4.93 -5.58
CA ASN A 139 -14.71 5.83 -6.49
C ASN A 139 -15.56 6.91 -5.80
N GLN A 140 -15.93 6.72 -4.53
CA GLN A 140 -16.80 7.61 -3.75
C GLN A 140 -16.02 8.67 -2.96
N ILE A 141 -14.71 8.50 -2.77
CA ILE A 141 -13.91 9.49 -2.03
C ILE A 141 -13.78 10.76 -2.87
N VAL A 142 -14.42 11.81 -2.37
CA VAL A 142 -14.33 13.17 -2.90
C VAL A 142 -13.73 14.10 -1.86
N CYS A 143 -13.05 15.15 -2.31
CA CYS A 143 -12.56 16.23 -1.47
C CYS A 143 -13.09 17.56 -2.00
N THR A 144 -13.84 18.26 -1.15
CA THR A 144 -14.40 19.58 -1.44
C THR A 144 -14.01 20.52 -0.31
N ASP A 145 -13.41 21.66 -0.64
CA ASP A 145 -12.98 22.67 0.34
C ASP A 145 -12.07 22.12 1.47
N GLY A 146 -11.21 21.14 1.14
CA GLY A 146 -10.30 20.50 2.09
C GLY A 146 -10.96 19.47 3.03
N HIS A 147 -12.26 19.21 2.85
CA HIS A 147 -13.00 18.19 3.57
C HIS A 147 -13.27 16.98 2.66
N TRP A 148 -12.88 15.79 3.13
CA TRP A 148 -13.19 14.57 2.41
C TRP A 148 -14.53 14.00 2.88
N SER A 149 -15.28 13.42 1.94
CA SER A 149 -16.52 12.69 2.23
C SER A 149 -16.68 11.53 1.25
N LEU A 150 -17.71 10.69 1.49
CA LEU A 150 -18.10 9.62 0.57
C LEU A 150 -19.38 10.05 -0.13
N LEU A 151 -19.29 10.26 -1.44
CA LEU A 151 -20.43 10.62 -2.27
C LEU A 151 -20.75 9.48 -3.24
N PRO A 152 -21.94 8.87 -3.18
CA PRO A 152 -22.33 7.85 -4.15
C PRO A 152 -22.52 8.46 -5.55
N ASN A 153 -22.28 7.66 -6.60
CA ASN A 153 -22.50 8.04 -8.01
C ASN A 153 -21.70 9.26 -8.48
N VAL A 154 -20.44 9.37 -8.05
CA VAL A 154 -19.52 10.39 -8.55
C VAL A 154 -19.14 10.05 -10.00
N ASP A 155 -19.29 11.03 -10.88
CA ASP A 155 -18.89 10.89 -12.28
C ASP A 155 -17.38 10.68 -12.38
N SER A 156 -16.96 9.85 -13.35
CA SER A 156 -15.54 9.58 -13.59
C SER A 156 -14.70 10.84 -13.86
N GLY A 157 -15.31 11.87 -14.44
CA GLY A 157 -14.67 13.17 -14.72
C GLY A 157 -14.79 14.21 -13.61
N ASP A 158 -15.29 13.86 -12.42
CA ASP A 158 -15.46 14.82 -11.34
C ASP A 158 -14.11 15.31 -10.80
N SER A 159 -13.90 16.63 -10.90
CA SER A 159 -12.71 17.32 -10.43
C SER A 159 -12.48 17.26 -8.92
N SER A 160 -13.45 16.82 -8.12
CA SER A 160 -13.33 16.62 -6.68
C SER A 160 -12.89 15.20 -6.28
N LYS A 161 -12.86 14.27 -7.24
CA LYS A 161 -12.54 12.86 -6.99
C LYS A 161 -11.07 12.68 -6.61
N VAL A 162 -10.82 11.93 -5.54
CA VAL A 162 -9.45 11.70 -5.03
C VAL A 162 -8.74 10.57 -5.77
N PHE A 163 -9.48 9.53 -6.17
CA PHE A 163 -8.95 8.38 -6.91
C PHE A 163 -9.45 8.39 -8.35
N ASP A 164 -8.55 8.62 -9.29
CA ASP A 164 -8.84 8.49 -10.71
C ASP A 164 -8.37 7.13 -11.22
N LEU A 165 -9.23 6.39 -11.92
CA LEU A 165 -8.90 5.07 -12.46
C LEU A 165 -8.31 5.25 -13.85
N VAL A 166 -7.00 5.04 -13.99
CA VAL A 166 -6.28 5.36 -15.22
C VAL A 166 -5.92 4.14 -16.07
N GLY A 167 -5.98 2.94 -15.51
CA GLY A 167 -5.69 1.74 -16.28
C GLY A 167 -5.81 0.44 -15.51
N TYR A 168 -5.42 -0.63 -16.20
CA TYR A 168 -5.46 -2.00 -15.69
C TYR A 168 -4.20 -2.73 -16.15
N ALA A 169 -3.49 -3.35 -15.23
CA ALA A 169 -2.48 -4.35 -15.59
C ALA A 169 -3.15 -5.72 -15.63
N GLU A 170 -3.54 -6.13 -16.84
CA GLU A 170 -4.11 -7.45 -17.09
C GLU A 170 -3.05 -8.54 -16.94
N LYS A 171 -3.46 -9.76 -16.55
CA LYS A 171 -2.52 -10.90 -16.51
C LYS A 171 -2.05 -11.30 -17.91
N GLY A 172 -2.87 -11.07 -18.94
CA GLY A 172 -2.61 -11.42 -20.33
C GLY A 172 -2.72 -12.92 -20.65
N LEU A 173 -3.26 -13.74 -19.74
CA LEU A 173 -3.43 -15.18 -19.93
C LEU A 173 -4.75 -15.65 -19.33
N ALA A 174 -5.55 -16.38 -20.12
CA ALA A 174 -6.78 -17.02 -19.62
C ALA A 174 -6.49 -18.25 -18.73
N THR A 175 -5.28 -18.83 -18.85
CA THR A 175 -4.89 -20.07 -18.14
C THR A 175 -4.12 -19.79 -16.85
N ARG A 176 -4.09 -20.78 -15.95
CA ARG A 176 -3.31 -20.75 -14.69
C ARG A 176 -1.80 -20.94 -14.89
N THR A 177 -1.25 -20.37 -15.96
CA THR A 177 0.18 -20.43 -16.30
C THR A 177 0.89 -19.14 -15.87
N VAL A 178 2.20 -19.24 -15.62
CA VAL A 178 3.05 -18.11 -15.23
C VAL A 178 3.90 -17.63 -16.41
N ARG A 179 4.28 -18.55 -17.30
CA ARG A 179 5.09 -18.25 -18.48
C ARG A 179 4.23 -17.47 -19.48
N GLY A 180 4.68 -16.28 -19.86
CA GLY A 180 3.96 -15.39 -20.78
C GLY A 180 3.01 -14.41 -20.09
N ALA A 181 2.90 -14.43 -18.76
CA ALA A 181 2.08 -13.47 -18.04
C ALA A 181 2.69 -12.06 -18.12
N ASN A 182 1.83 -11.03 -18.07
CA ASN A 182 2.25 -9.64 -18.04
C ASN A 182 3.24 -9.40 -16.89
N ARG A 183 4.37 -8.75 -17.22
CA ARG A 183 5.46 -8.49 -16.29
C ARG A 183 5.06 -7.52 -15.17
N GLU A 184 4.27 -6.50 -15.48
CA GLU A 184 3.81 -5.52 -14.51
C GLU A 184 2.83 -6.15 -13.52
N HIS A 185 1.80 -6.84 -14.02
CA HIS A 185 0.87 -7.58 -13.17
C HIS A 185 1.61 -8.57 -12.26
N ARG A 186 2.62 -9.28 -12.78
CA ARG A 186 3.46 -10.16 -11.94
C ARG A 186 4.28 -9.38 -10.93
N GLY A 187 4.85 -8.25 -11.33
CA GLY A 187 5.64 -7.38 -10.47
C GLY A 187 4.86 -6.89 -9.26
N TRP A 188 3.62 -6.44 -9.45
CA TRP A 188 2.73 -6.04 -8.36
C TRP A 188 2.46 -7.17 -7.37
N HIS A 189 2.17 -8.37 -7.88
CA HIS A 189 1.96 -9.55 -7.04
C HIS A 189 3.23 -9.95 -6.26
N ASP A 190 4.38 -9.96 -6.93
CA ASP A 190 5.68 -10.26 -6.32
C ASP A 190 6.04 -9.19 -5.27
N SER A 191 5.74 -7.91 -5.51
CA SER A 191 5.93 -6.82 -4.54
C SER A 191 5.12 -7.06 -3.28
N LEU A 192 3.83 -7.39 -3.41
CA LEU A 192 2.97 -7.69 -2.28
C LEU A 192 3.45 -8.94 -1.53
N CYS A 193 3.77 -10.04 -2.21
CA CYS A 193 4.24 -11.28 -1.57
C CYS A 193 5.54 -11.11 -0.78
N ASN A 194 6.39 -10.16 -1.17
CA ASN A 194 7.67 -9.89 -0.51
C ASN A 194 7.61 -8.67 0.43
N ALA A 195 6.45 -8.03 0.57
CA ALA A 195 6.28 -6.89 1.46
C ALA A 195 6.50 -7.31 2.92
N LYS A 196 6.89 -6.38 3.78
CA LYS A 196 7.12 -6.67 5.20
C LYS A 196 6.46 -5.61 6.04
N GLU A 197 6.03 -5.98 7.24
CA GLU A 197 5.64 -4.99 8.24
C GLU A 197 6.78 -3.99 8.40
N GLY A 198 6.43 -2.70 8.34
CA GLY A 198 7.40 -1.65 8.61
C GLY A 198 7.93 -1.83 10.03
N LYS A 199 9.25 -1.96 10.19
CA LYS A 199 9.83 -1.94 11.54
C LYS A 199 9.49 -0.58 12.15
N ALA A 200 8.54 -0.55 13.08
CA ALA A 200 8.25 0.63 13.86
C ALA A 200 9.55 0.99 14.57
N ARG A 201 10.19 2.08 14.17
CA ARG A 201 11.31 2.63 14.90
C ARG A 201 10.68 3.24 16.16
N LEU A 202 10.59 2.45 17.22
CA LEU A 202 10.23 2.91 18.54
C LEU A 202 11.26 3.97 18.92
N ILE A 203 10.94 5.23 18.68
CA ILE A 203 11.68 6.34 19.25
C ILE A 203 11.19 6.41 20.69
N LEU A 204 11.95 5.82 21.60
CA LEU A 204 11.79 6.04 23.03
C LEU A 204 12.06 7.53 23.30
N THR A 205 11.04 8.37 23.15
CA THR A 205 11.14 9.76 23.58
C THR A 205 11.00 9.80 25.09
N TRP A 206 11.91 10.50 25.78
CA TRP A 206 11.88 10.80 27.22
C TRP A 206 10.68 11.67 27.66
N LYS A 207 9.61 11.77 26.87
CA LYS A 207 8.37 12.46 27.25
C LYS A 207 7.64 11.62 28.31
N GLY A 208 7.88 11.92 29.57
CA GLY A 208 7.32 11.21 30.72
C GLY A 208 8.37 10.92 31.77
N TYR A 209 9.62 10.66 31.38
CA TYR A 209 10.66 10.23 32.32
C TYR A 209 10.86 11.21 33.48
N LEU A 210 10.90 12.52 33.25
CA LEU A 210 11.02 13.49 34.35
C LEU A 210 9.77 13.57 35.24
N ARG A 211 8.59 13.27 34.69
CA ARG A 211 7.33 13.20 35.46
C ARG A 211 7.30 11.92 36.30
N ASP A 212 7.66 10.79 35.71
CA ASP A 212 7.73 9.48 36.36
C ASP A 212 8.85 9.43 37.40
N LEU A 213 9.99 10.07 37.13
CA LEU A 213 11.11 10.17 38.08
C LEU A 213 10.74 11.06 39.29
N LYS A 214 9.98 12.14 39.07
CA LYS A 214 9.45 12.96 40.18
C LYS A 214 8.42 12.19 40.99
N ALA A 215 7.52 11.45 40.35
CA ALA A 215 6.55 10.60 41.02
C ALA A 215 7.24 9.50 41.86
N ASP A 216 8.28 8.85 41.34
CA ASP A 216 9.08 7.85 42.07
C ASP A 216 9.81 8.48 43.26
N GLN A 217 10.42 9.66 43.08
CA GLN A 217 11.07 10.38 44.17
C GLN A 217 10.10 10.81 45.28
N GLU A 218 8.90 11.27 44.92
CA GLU A 218 7.85 11.62 45.88
C GLU A 218 7.31 10.39 46.62
N TRP A 219 7.11 9.27 45.92
CA TRP A 219 6.72 8.00 46.53
C TRP A 219 7.76 7.55 47.56
N ARG A 220 9.06 7.52 47.20
CA ARG A 220 10.14 7.14 48.12
C ARG A 220 10.25 8.03 49.34
N ARG A 221 9.99 9.35 49.21
CA ARG A 221 9.97 10.26 50.36
C ARG A 221 8.83 9.92 51.31
N ARG A 222 7.63 9.68 50.80
CA ARG A 222 6.47 9.30 51.62
C ARG A 222 6.69 7.98 52.34
N SER A 223 7.25 6.98 51.67
CA SER A 223 7.54 5.68 52.29
C SER A 223 8.54 5.78 53.45
N ARG A 224 9.55 6.67 53.35
CA ARG A 224 10.53 6.87 54.45
C ARG A 224 9.97 7.61 55.66
N THR A 225 8.99 8.49 55.46
CA THR A 225 8.35 9.22 56.56
C THR A 225 7.41 8.32 57.37
N ILE A 226 6.78 7.33 56.72
CA ILE A 226 5.90 6.37 57.38
C ILE A 226 6.71 5.40 58.27
N GLU A 227 7.88 4.96 57.83
CA GLU A 227 8.75 4.06 58.64
C GLU A 227 9.40 4.75 59.86
N SER A 228 9.54 6.08 59.85
CA SER A 228 10.11 6.83 60.98
C SER A 228 9.13 7.13 62.11
N ASP A 229 7.82 7.04 61.86
CA ASP A 229 6.80 7.25 62.90
C ASP A 229 6.49 5.96 63.68
N ASP A 230 6.71 4.78 63.09
CA ASP A 230 6.47 3.46 63.74
C ASP A 230 7.61 2.99 64.66
N THR A 231 8.69 3.77 64.81
CA THR A 231 9.84 3.45 65.70
C THR A 231 9.98 4.37 66.91
N ALA A 232 8.97 5.21 67.17
CA ALA A 232 8.96 6.20 68.25
C ALA A 232 8.00 5.85 69.42
N GLU A 233 7.73 4.56 69.66
CA GLU A 233 7.08 4.04 70.89
C GLU A 233 8.04 3.20 71.74
#